data_AF-P24200-F1
#
_entry.id   AF-P24200-F1
#
_cell.length_a   1.000
_cell.length_b   1.000
_cell.length_c   1.000
_cell.angle_alpha   90.00
_cell.angle_beta   90.00
_cell.angle_gamma   90.00
#
_symmetry.space_group_name_H-M   'P 1'
#
loop_
_entity.id
_entity.type
_entity.pdbx_description
1 polymer ?
#
loop_
_entity_poly.entity_id
_entity_poly.type
_entity_poly.pdbx_seq_one_letter_code
_entity_poly.pdbx_strand_id
1 'polypeptide(L)'
;MHVFDNNGIELKAECSIGEEDGVYGLILESWGPGDRNKDYNIALDYIIERLVDSGVSQVVVYLASSSVRKHMHSLDERKIHPGEYFTLIGNSPRDIRLKMCGYQAYFSRTGRKEIPSGNRTKRILINVPGIYSDSFWASIIRGELSELSQPTDDESLLNMRVSKLIKKTLSQPEGSRKPVEVERLQKVYVRDPMVKAWILQQSKGICENCGKNAPFYLNDGNPYLEVHHVIPLSSGGADTTDNCVALCPNCHRELHYSKNAKELIEMLYVNINRLQK
;
A
#
# COMPACT_ATOMS: atom_id res chain seq x y z
N MET A 1 12.13 16.91 6.59
CA MET A 1 13.18 15.94 6.95
C MET A 1 14.16 15.85 5.78
N HIS A 2 15.32 15.23 5.98
CA HIS A 2 16.30 14.94 4.95
C HIS A 2 16.64 13.45 4.99
N VAL A 3 16.93 12.84 3.85
CA VAL A 3 17.39 11.45 3.79
C VAL A 3 18.84 11.36 4.26
N PHE A 4 19.18 10.33 5.02
CA PHE A 4 20.54 10.09 5.52
C PHE A 4 21.22 9.00 4.69
N ASP A 5 22.54 9.09 4.50
CA ASP A 5 23.33 8.00 3.93
C ASP A 5 23.58 6.87 4.96
N ASN A 6 24.31 5.83 4.59
CA ASN A 6 24.59 4.70 5.49
C ASN A 6 25.57 5.03 6.63
N ASN A 7 26.21 6.20 6.61
CA ASN A 7 27.09 6.71 7.67
C ASN A 7 26.36 7.68 8.60
N GLY A 8 25.06 7.91 8.41
CA GLY A 8 24.29 8.88 9.18
C GLY A 8 24.59 10.33 8.78
N ILE A 9 25.08 10.58 7.57
CA ILE A 9 25.27 11.92 7.04
C ILE A 9 24.00 12.37 6.31
N GLU A 10 23.54 13.58 6.62
CA GLU A 10 22.39 14.20 5.96
C GLU A 10 22.67 14.48 4.47
N LEU A 11 21.86 13.89 3.58
CA LEU A 11 21.90 14.16 2.14
C LEU A 11 21.13 15.44 1.80
N LYS A 12 21.55 16.13 0.74
CA LYS A 12 20.73 17.20 0.14
C LYS A 12 19.59 16.57 -0.66
N ALA A 13 18.61 16.03 0.06
CA ALA A 13 17.38 15.45 -0.46
C ALA A 13 16.25 15.60 0.58
N GLU A 14 15.51 16.71 0.47
CA GLU A 14 14.36 17.01 1.30
C GLU A 14 13.24 15.97 1.11
N CYS A 15 12.64 15.57 2.23
CA CYS A 15 11.48 14.67 2.25
C CYS A 15 10.58 14.94 3.45
N SER A 16 9.38 14.37 3.43
CA SER A 16 8.43 14.38 4.55
C SER A 16 7.65 13.08 4.61
N ILE A 17 7.12 12.76 5.78
CA ILE A 17 6.17 11.67 6.00
C ILE A 17 4.80 12.32 6.17
N GLY A 18 3.79 11.84 5.45
CA GLY A 18 2.46 12.44 5.55
C GLY A 18 1.42 11.81 4.64
N GLU A 19 0.22 12.37 4.72
CA GLU A 19 -0.95 11.98 3.92
C GLU A 19 -1.31 13.10 2.95
N GLU A 20 -1.39 12.81 1.65
CA GLU A 20 -1.90 13.73 0.62
C GLU A 20 -3.01 13.05 -0.20
N ASP A 21 -4.18 13.69 -0.28
CA ASP A 21 -5.35 13.23 -1.03
C ASP A 21 -5.72 11.76 -0.72
N GLY A 22 -5.67 11.38 0.57
CA GLY A 22 -6.02 10.04 1.07
C GLY A 22 -4.90 9.00 0.96
N VAL A 23 -3.71 9.36 0.46
CA VAL A 23 -2.56 8.44 0.38
C VAL A 23 -1.47 8.85 1.36
N TYR A 24 -1.16 7.95 2.27
CA TYR A 24 -0.09 8.12 3.27
C TYR A 24 1.22 7.48 2.79
N GLY A 25 2.36 8.13 3.04
CA GLY A 25 3.67 7.58 2.69
C GLY A 25 4.82 8.57 2.83
N LEU A 26 5.94 8.22 2.19
CA LEU A 26 7.11 9.09 2.07
C LEU A 26 6.99 9.99 0.84
N ILE A 27 7.07 11.29 1.06
CA ILE A 27 7.09 12.30 0.01
C ILE A 27 8.53 12.76 -0.19
N LEU A 28 9.08 12.48 -1.38
CA LEU A 28 10.42 12.93 -1.77
C LEU A 28 10.29 14.19 -2.63
N GLU A 29 10.93 15.28 -2.21
CA GLU A 29 10.87 16.56 -2.92
C GLU A 29 11.68 16.54 -4.21
N SER A 30 11.22 17.27 -5.22
CA SER A 30 11.87 17.30 -6.55
C SER A 30 13.31 17.84 -6.48
N TRP A 31 14.18 17.34 -7.36
CA TRP A 31 15.42 18.05 -7.71
C TRP A 31 15.06 19.33 -8.47
N GLY A 32 15.42 20.47 -7.89
CA GLY A 32 15.04 21.80 -8.35
C GLY A 32 16.19 22.62 -8.90
N PRO A 33 15.91 23.82 -9.45
CA PRO A 33 16.93 24.76 -9.90
C PRO A 33 17.88 25.16 -8.75
N GLY A 34 19.13 25.48 -9.10
CA GLY A 34 20.16 25.85 -8.12
C GLY A 34 20.66 24.70 -7.25
N ASP A 35 20.61 23.46 -7.76
CA ASP A 35 21.05 22.24 -7.05
C ASP A 35 20.30 21.95 -5.73
N ARG A 36 19.10 22.51 -5.55
CA ARG A 36 18.21 22.12 -4.45
C ARG A 36 17.83 20.66 -4.63
N ASN A 37 18.10 19.85 -3.61
CA ASN A 37 17.90 18.40 -3.64
C ASN A 37 18.83 17.68 -4.64
N LYS A 38 20.09 18.13 -4.79
CA LYS A 38 21.10 17.53 -5.68
C LYS A 38 21.33 16.03 -5.47
N ASP A 39 21.08 15.52 -4.27
CA ASP A 39 21.28 14.12 -3.91
C ASP A 39 20.00 13.28 -4.13
N TYR A 40 18.96 13.80 -4.79
CA TYR A 40 17.68 13.12 -5.05
C TYR A 40 17.83 11.66 -5.50
N ASN A 41 18.69 11.40 -6.49
CA ASN A 41 18.84 10.05 -7.05
C ASN A 41 19.53 9.10 -6.08
N ILE A 42 20.54 9.57 -5.34
CA ILE A 42 21.27 8.79 -4.35
C ILE A 42 20.37 8.49 -3.15
N ALA A 43 19.63 9.50 -2.69
CA ALA A 43 18.63 9.35 -1.64
C ALA A 43 17.56 8.32 -1.99
N LEU A 44 17.06 8.33 -3.24
CA LEU A 44 16.09 7.35 -3.70
C LEU A 44 16.68 5.93 -3.82
N ASP A 45 17.96 5.79 -4.18
CA ASP A 45 18.66 4.50 -4.16
C ASP A 45 18.68 3.91 -2.72
N TYR A 46 19.01 4.72 -1.70
CA TYR A 46 18.96 4.31 -0.29
C TYR A 46 17.56 3.97 0.20
N ILE A 47 16.55 4.76 -0.17
CA ILE A 47 15.15 4.48 0.20
C ILE A 47 14.73 3.11 -0.35
N ILE A 48 15.03 2.81 -1.61
CA ILE A 48 14.69 1.53 -2.24
C ILE A 48 15.42 0.38 -1.55
N GLU A 49 16.72 0.51 -1.31
CA GLU A 49 17.52 -0.49 -0.58
C GLU A 49 16.89 -0.82 0.78
N ARG A 50 16.61 0.20 1.59
CA ARG A 50 16.05 0.05 2.94
C ARG A 50 14.63 -0.52 2.96
N LEU A 51 13.81 -0.16 1.98
CA LEU A 51 12.49 -0.77 1.79
C LEU A 51 12.64 -2.27 1.51
N VAL A 52 13.56 -2.66 0.62
CA VAL A 52 13.80 -4.08 0.30
C VAL A 52 14.32 -4.84 1.53
N ASP A 53 15.23 -4.25 2.29
CA ASP A 53 15.82 -4.87 3.48
C ASP A 53 14.82 -5.02 4.62
N SER A 54 13.92 -4.05 4.81
CA SER A 54 12.84 -4.13 5.81
C SER A 54 11.77 -5.18 5.49
N GLY A 55 11.65 -5.63 4.23
CA GLY A 55 10.65 -6.61 3.84
C GLY A 55 9.70 -6.18 2.73
N VAL A 56 9.73 -4.91 2.35
CA VAL A 56 8.87 -4.37 1.31
C VAL A 56 9.31 -4.87 -0.05
N SER A 57 8.43 -5.63 -0.71
CA SER A 57 8.67 -6.14 -2.07
C SER A 57 7.95 -5.35 -3.16
N GLN A 58 6.93 -4.58 -2.79
CA GLN A 58 6.02 -3.86 -3.67
C GLN A 58 5.61 -2.53 -3.06
N VAL A 59 5.51 -1.50 -3.89
CA VAL A 59 5.08 -0.14 -3.51
C VAL A 59 4.13 0.44 -4.54
N VAL A 60 3.44 1.52 -4.21
CA VAL A 60 2.73 2.37 -5.18
C VAL A 60 3.37 3.75 -5.18
N VAL A 61 3.73 4.25 -6.36
CA VAL A 61 4.41 5.55 -6.51
C VAL A 61 3.53 6.50 -7.29
N TYR A 62 3.23 7.64 -6.69
CA TYR A 62 2.37 8.68 -7.25
C TYR A 62 3.19 9.94 -7.55
N LEU A 63 2.84 10.65 -8.63
CA LEU A 63 3.29 12.04 -8.78
C LEU A 63 2.54 12.94 -7.82
N ALA A 64 3.30 13.67 -7.00
CA ALA A 64 2.77 14.49 -5.92
C ALA A 64 3.05 15.99 -6.14
N SER A 65 3.50 16.39 -7.33
CA SER A 65 3.65 17.82 -7.63
C SER A 65 2.29 18.53 -7.65
N SER A 66 2.22 19.75 -7.14
CA SER A 66 1.00 20.55 -7.08
C SER A 66 0.32 20.71 -8.45
N SER A 67 1.08 20.86 -9.54
CA SER A 67 0.52 20.95 -10.89
C SER A 67 -0.19 19.66 -11.31
N VAL A 68 0.40 18.49 -11.04
CA VAL A 68 -0.22 17.20 -11.35
C VAL A 68 -1.49 17.01 -10.54
N ARG A 69 -1.44 17.25 -9.22
CA ARG A 69 -2.60 17.14 -8.33
C ARG A 69 -3.76 18.06 -8.73
N LYS A 70 -3.46 19.23 -9.32
CA LYS A 70 -4.47 20.16 -9.84
C LYS A 70 -5.20 19.65 -11.09
N HIS A 71 -4.51 18.93 -11.99
CA HIS A 71 -5.06 18.53 -13.29
C HIS A 71 -5.44 17.04 -13.38
N MET A 72 -4.95 16.22 -12.47
CA MET A 72 -5.15 14.76 -12.45
C MET A 72 -5.77 14.39 -11.10
N HIS A 73 -7.09 14.29 -11.08
CA HIS A 73 -7.85 14.21 -9.83
C HIS A 73 -7.84 12.80 -9.23
N SER A 74 -7.90 11.76 -10.07
CA SER A 74 -7.88 10.38 -9.61
C SER A 74 -6.49 9.93 -9.16
N LEU A 75 -6.43 8.99 -8.21
CA LEU A 75 -5.16 8.39 -7.78
C LEU A 75 -4.55 7.50 -8.86
N ASP A 76 -5.38 6.80 -9.64
CA ASP A 76 -4.91 5.91 -10.69
C ASP A 76 -4.22 6.68 -11.83
N GLU A 77 -4.74 7.85 -12.21
CA GLU A 77 -4.07 8.75 -13.17
C GLU A 77 -2.70 9.22 -12.66
N ARG A 78 -2.57 9.51 -11.36
CA ARG A 78 -1.34 10.03 -10.75
C ARG A 78 -0.28 8.96 -10.50
N LYS A 79 -0.65 7.68 -10.54
CA LYS A 79 0.27 6.54 -10.40
C LYS A 79 1.19 6.45 -11.62
N ILE A 80 2.50 6.40 -11.38
CA ILE A 80 3.46 6.54 -12.49
C ILE A 80 3.67 5.26 -13.31
N HIS A 81 3.38 4.10 -12.71
CA HIS A 81 3.68 2.79 -13.27
C HIS A 81 2.37 2.08 -13.68
N PRO A 82 2.41 1.18 -14.67
CA PRO A 82 1.20 0.60 -15.26
C PRO A 82 0.51 -0.47 -14.39
N GLY A 83 1.26 -1.13 -13.51
CA GLY A 83 0.73 -2.18 -12.62
C GLY A 83 -0.05 -1.61 -11.44
N GLU A 84 -0.72 -2.47 -10.69
CA GLU A 84 -1.25 -2.09 -9.37
C GLU A 84 -0.10 -1.73 -8.42
N TYR A 85 0.97 -2.53 -8.46
CA TYR A 85 2.18 -2.36 -7.66
C TYR A 85 3.43 -2.24 -8.52
N PHE A 86 4.40 -1.47 -8.02
CA PHE A 86 5.75 -1.41 -8.54
C PHE A 86 6.67 -2.29 -7.70
N THR A 87 7.23 -3.33 -8.32
CA THR A 87 8.07 -4.33 -7.65
C THR A 87 9.48 -3.79 -7.37
N LEU A 88 9.95 -3.96 -6.13
CA LEU A 88 11.29 -3.59 -5.66
C LEU A 88 12.28 -4.77 -5.59
N ILE A 89 11.86 -5.97 -6.00
CA ILE A 89 12.72 -7.16 -6.02
C ILE A 89 13.13 -7.55 -7.44
N GLY A 90 14.27 -8.23 -7.57
CA GLY A 90 14.75 -8.83 -8.82
C GLY A 90 15.77 -8.01 -9.60
N ASN A 91 16.10 -6.78 -9.18
CA ASN A 91 17.16 -5.95 -9.76
C ASN A 91 17.86 -5.14 -8.66
N SER A 92 18.97 -4.47 -8.98
CA SER A 92 19.66 -3.58 -8.02
C SER A 92 18.80 -2.35 -7.67
N PRO A 93 18.97 -1.74 -6.48
CA PRO A 93 18.27 -0.49 -6.12
C PRO A 93 18.40 0.60 -7.18
N ARG A 94 19.60 0.72 -7.77
CA ARG A 94 19.90 1.65 -8.86
C ARG A 94 19.05 1.39 -10.12
N ASP A 95 18.91 0.14 -10.54
CA ASP A 95 18.12 -0.21 -11.74
C ASP A 95 16.63 -0.02 -11.51
N ILE A 96 16.16 -0.36 -10.31
CA ILE A 96 14.79 -0.12 -9.85
C ILE A 96 14.50 1.38 -9.86
N ARG A 97 15.41 2.20 -9.31
CA ARG A 97 15.31 3.66 -9.32
C ARG A 97 15.32 4.24 -10.73
N LEU A 98 16.19 3.75 -11.62
CA LEU A 98 16.22 4.19 -13.03
C LEU A 98 14.88 3.95 -13.71
N LYS A 99 14.25 2.78 -13.48
CA LYS A 99 12.91 2.47 -13.99
C LYS A 99 11.84 3.38 -13.39
N MET A 100 11.86 3.58 -12.07
CA MET A 100 10.93 4.46 -11.36
C MET A 100 11.02 5.91 -11.85
N CYS A 101 12.23 6.47 -11.94
CA CYS A 101 12.49 7.81 -12.47
C CYS A 101 12.14 7.92 -13.97
N GLY A 102 12.35 6.85 -14.74
CA GLY A 102 11.93 6.75 -16.14
C GLY A 102 10.42 6.91 -16.32
N TYR A 103 9.61 6.30 -15.45
CA TYR A 103 8.16 6.45 -15.49
C TYR A 103 7.69 7.90 -15.26
N GLN A 104 8.40 8.67 -14.43
CA GLN A 104 8.07 10.08 -14.21
C GLN A 104 8.15 10.92 -15.50
N ALA A 105 9.01 10.54 -16.46
CA ALA A 105 9.19 11.26 -17.71
C ALA A 105 7.97 11.21 -18.64
N TYR A 106 7.05 10.25 -18.44
CA TYR A 106 5.77 10.15 -19.16
C TYR A 106 4.72 11.16 -18.68
N PHE A 107 5.06 12.10 -17.81
CA PHE A 107 4.10 13.08 -17.30
C PHE A 107 4.56 14.51 -17.60
N SER A 108 3.60 15.36 -17.92
CA SER A 108 3.75 16.82 -17.99
C SER A 108 3.20 17.45 -16.71
N ARG A 109 2.98 18.77 -16.72
CA ARG A 109 2.30 19.48 -15.62
C ARG A 109 0.77 19.30 -15.66
N THR A 110 0.22 18.94 -16.81
CA THR A 110 -1.24 18.93 -17.08
C THR A 110 -1.79 17.55 -17.39
N GLY A 111 -0.94 16.53 -17.57
CA GLY A 111 -1.39 15.19 -17.95
C GLY A 111 -0.26 14.28 -18.41
N ARG A 112 -0.62 13.08 -18.85
CA ARG A 112 0.30 12.07 -19.37
C ARG A 112 0.80 12.42 -20.78
N LYS A 113 2.02 12.04 -21.10
CA LYS A 113 2.70 12.19 -22.39
C LYS A 113 2.78 10.83 -23.07
N GLU A 114 2.74 10.81 -24.40
CA GLU A 114 2.99 9.60 -25.20
C GLU A 114 4.46 9.17 -25.16
N ILE A 115 5.39 10.13 -25.13
CA ILE A 115 6.84 9.90 -25.17
C ILE A 115 7.48 10.37 -23.85
N PRO A 116 8.44 9.62 -23.27
CA PRO A 116 9.07 9.94 -21.98
C PRO A 116 10.11 11.06 -22.09
N SER A 117 9.66 12.29 -22.35
CA SER A 117 10.51 13.49 -22.51
C SER A 117 10.53 14.42 -21.29
N GLY A 118 9.80 14.09 -20.22
CA GLY A 118 9.72 14.91 -19.01
C GLY A 118 10.89 14.77 -18.05
N ASN A 119 10.90 15.63 -17.02
CA ASN A 119 11.83 15.51 -15.89
C ASN A 119 11.67 14.16 -15.16
N ARG A 120 12.78 13.62 -14.66
CA ARG A 120 12.89 12.30 -14.00
C ARG A 120 13.07 12.37 -12.48
N THR A 121 13.07 13.57 -11.92
CA THR A 121 13.34 13.86 -10.49
C THR A 121 12.28 14.80 -9.92
N LYS A 122 11.02 14.47 -10.13
CA LYS A 122 9.86 15.24 -9.68
C LYS A 122 9.52 14.90 -8.23
N ARG A 123 8.61 15.69 -7.64
CA ARG A 123 8.03 15.40 -6.34
C ARG A 123 7.15 14.17 -6.44
N ILE A 124 7.47 13.12 -5.67
CA ILE A 124 6.76 11.84 -5.67
C ILE A 124 6.32 11.46 -4.26
N LEU A 125 5.23 10.70 -4.16
CA LEU A 125 4.78 10.04 -2.94
C LEU A 125 4.94 8.53 -3.13
N ILE A 126 5.72 7.90 -2.25
CA ILE A 126 5.94 6.46 -2.20
C ILE A 126 5.07 5.90 -1.08
N ASN A 127 4.11 5.06 -1.45
CA ASN A 127 3.20 4.37 -0.55
C ASN A 127 3.58 2.89 -0.43
N VAL A 128 3.56 2.36 0.79
CA VAL A 128 3.59 0.92 1.06
C VAL A 128 2.19 0.54 1.53
N PRO A 129 1.43 -0.24 0.74
CA PRO A 129 0.08 -0.66 1.12
C PRO A 129 0.03 -1.27 2.52
N GLY A 130 -0.91 -0.81 3.34
CA GLY A 130 -1.09 -1.26 4.72
C GLY A 130 -0.20 -0.58 5.77
N ILE A 131 0.86 0.12 5.39
CA ILE A 131 1.76 0.78 6.35
C ILE A 131 1.35 2.23 6.58
N TYR A 132 0.98 2.55 7.82
CA TYR A 132 0.57 3.88 8.27
C TYR A 132 1.42 4.38 9.46
N SER A 133 2.65 3.89 9.57
CA SER A 133 3.56 4.15 10.69
C SER A 133 4.63 5.17 10.35
N ASP A 134 4.63 6.29 11.07
CA ASP A 134 5.69 7.32 10.98
C ASP A 134 7.05 6.74 11.37
N SER A 135 7.09 5.84 12.35
CA SER A 135 8.35 5.22 12.81
C SER A 135 8.96 4.31 11.75
N PHE A 136 8.13 3.59 11.00
CA PHE A 136 8.59 2.84 9.83
C PHE A 136 9.25 3.76 8.81
N TRP A 137 8.56 4.80 8.34
CA TRP A 137 9.13 5.70 7.33
C TRP A 137 10.34 6.48 7.84
N ALA A 138 10.36 6.85 9.12
CA ALA A 138 11.51 7.48 9.75
C ALA A 138 12.74 6.55 9.74
N SER A 139 12.57 5.24 9.94
CA SER A 139 13.66 4.26 9.82
C SER A 139 14.21 4.17 8.39
N ILE A 140 13.34 4.25 7.37
CA ILE A 140 13.75 4.27 5.95
C ILE A 140 14.54 5.54 5.63
N ILE A 141 14.10 6.71 6.13
CA ILE A 141 14.78 8.00 5.93
C ILE A 141 16.15 8.01 6.63
N ARG A 142 16.22 7.53 7.89
CA ARG A 142 17.43 7.59 8.73
C ARG A 142 18.45 6.47 8.45
N GLY A 143 18.01 5.34 7.91
CA GLY A 143 18.86 4.15 7.73
C GLY A 143 18.98 3.27 8.99
N GLU A 144 18.27 3.60 10.06
CA GLU A 144 18.19 2.82 11.30
C GLU A 144 17.14 1.71 11.16
N LEU A 145 17.42 0.73 10.29
CA LEU A 145 16.51 -0.41 10.13
C LEU A 145 16.45 -1.23 11.42
N SER A 146 15.27 -1.26 12.03
CA SER A 146 14.94 -2.19 13.12
C SER A 146 15.23 -3.63 12.71
N GLU A 147 15.81 -4.44 13.60
CA GLU A 147 16.01 -5.86 13.36
C GLU A 147 14.69 -6.55 13.00
N LEU A 148 14.71 -7.48 12.03
CA LEU A 148 13.52 -8.23 11.60
C LEU A 148 12.86 -9.02 12.75
N SER A 149 13.63 -9.38 13.78
CA SER A 149 13.20 -10.07 14.99
C SER A 149 12.51 -9.17 16.03
N GLN A 150 12.56 -7.84 15.86
CA GLN A 150 12.03 -6.92 16.85
C GLN A 150 10.49 -7.04 16.95
N PRO A 151 9.90 -7.15 18.15
CA PRO A 151 8.45 -7.09 18.33
C PRO A 151 7.86 -5.74 17.89
N THR A 152 6.57 -5.72 17.57
CA THR A 152 5.81 -4.51 17.23
C THR A 152 4.30 -4.73 17.43
N ASP A 153 3.57 -3.66 17.70
CA ASP A 153 2.11 -3.60 17.74
C ASP A 153 1.47 -3.25 16.37
N ASP A 154 2.29 -2.87 15.38
CA ASP A 154 1.86 -2.61 14.00
C ASP A 154 1.79 -3.93 13.23
N GLU A 155 0.57 -4.42 12.99
CA GLU A 155 0.29 -5.67 12.28
C GLU A 155 0.87 -5.68 10.85
N SER A 156 0.89 -4.55 10.16
CA SER A 156 1.44 -4.47 8.79
C SER A 156 2.96 -4.60 8.81
N LEU A 157 3.62 -3.94 9.78
CA LEU A 157 5.06 -4.07 9.98
C LEU A 157 5.45 -5.48 10.44
N LEU A 158 4.64 -6.09 11.31
CA LEU A 158 4.83 -7.48 11.73
C LEU A 158 4.77 -8.43 10.54
N ASN A 159 3.73 -8.34 9.71
CA ASN A 159 3.56 -9.19 8.52
C ASN A 159 4.70 -9.00 7.51
N MET A 160 5.17 -7.77 7.33
CA MET A 160 6.34 -7.45 6.51
C MET A 160 7.60 -8.18 7.02
N ARG A 161 7.91 -8.07 8.31
CA ARG A 161 9.06 -8.76 8.95
C ARG A 161 8.95 -10.27 8.82
N VAL A 162 7.78 -10.85 9.10
CA VAL A 162 7.51 -12.28 8.98
C VAL A 162 7.73 -12.79 7.55
N SER A 163 7.32 -12.04 6.53
CA SER A 163 7.50 -12.42 5.12
C SER A 163 8.98 -12.64 4.72
N LYS A 164 9.92 -11.98 5.41
CA LYS A 164 11.37 -12.19 5.26
C LYS A 164 11.88 -13.31 6.14
N LEU A 165 11.44 -13.39 7.40
CA LEU A 165 11.87 -14.42 8.35
C LEU A 165 11.51 -15.83 7.89
N ILE A 166 10.39 -16.03 7.19
CA ILE A 166 10.00 -17.32 6.61
C ILE A 166 11.04 -17.86 5.62
N LYS A 167 11.87 -17.00 5.02
CA LYS A 167 12.95 -17.40 4.10
C LYS A 167 14.27 -17.75 4.79
N LYS A 168 14.32 -17.66 6.13
CA LYS A 168 15.50 -17.93 6.96
C LYS A 168 15.29 -19.23 7.74
N THR A 169 16.37 -19.92 8.09
CA THR A 169 16.32 -21.01 9.07
C THR A 169 16.15 -20.41 10.46
N LEU A 170 15.07 -20.78 11.17
CA LEU A 170 14.74 -20.26 12.49
C LEU A 170 14.90 -21.38 13.54
N SER A 171 15.52 -21.06 14.68
CA SER A 171 15.39 -21.89 15.89
C SER A 171 14.08 -21.55 16.61
N GLN A 172 13.65 -22.41 17.53
CA GLN A 172 12.46 -22.16 18.35
C GLN A 172 12.66 -20.88 19.19
N PRO A 173 11.80 -19.85 19.05
CA PRO A 173 11.90 -18.65 19.87
C PRO A 173 11.32 -18.90 21.27
N GLU A 174 11.88 -18.26 22.29
CA GLU A 174 11.33 -18.29 23.65
C GLU A 174 9.97 -17.55 23.75
N GLY A 175 9.79 -16.50 22.94
CA GLY A 175 8.62 -15.64 22.95
C GLY A 175 8.50 -14.79 24.22
N SER A 176 7.31 -14.25 24.49
CA SER A 176 6.98 -13.57 25.74
C SER A 176 5.76 -14.19 26.40
N ARG A 177 5.91 -14.65 27.65
CA ARG A 177 4.80 -15.18 28.46
C ARG A 177 3.87 -14.08 28.98
N LYS A 178 4.32 -12.82 28.97
CA LYS A 178 3.56 -11.63 29.35
C LYS A 178 3.77 -10.56 28.28
N PRO A 179 3.08 -10.66 27.13
CA PRO A 179 3.15 -9.64 26.09
C PRO A 179 2.78 -8.26 26.66
N VAL A 180 3.43 -7.22 26.17
CA VAL A 180 3.16 -5.83 26.57
C VAL A 180 1.89 -5.37 25.87
N GLU A 181 0.92 -4.88 26.63
CA GLU A 181 -0.26 -4.21 26.08
C GLU A 181 0.04 -2.74 25.79
N VAL A 182 -0.61 -2.20 24.75
CA VAL A 182 -0.46 -0.80 24.35
C VAL A 182 -1.84 -0.24 23.99
N GLU A 183 -2.10 1.01 24.39
CA GLU A 183 -3.27 1.75 23.92
C GLU A 183 -2.99 2.35 22.54
N ARG A 184 -3.89 2.13 21.57
CA ARG A 184 -3.72 2.60 20.19
C ARG A 184 -4.95 3.34 19.68
N LEU A 185 -4.72 4.52 19.11
CA LEU A 185 -5.75 5.24 18.34
C LEU A 185 -5.82 4.66 16.93
N GLN A 186 -7.02 4.35 16.44
CA GLN A 186 -7.23 3.83 15.09
C GLN A 186 -8.39 4.56 14.42
N LYS A 187 -8.16 5.02 13.17
CA LYS A 187 -9.24 5.53 12.32
C LYS A 187 -10.10 4.36 11.86
N VAL A 188 -11.39 4.40 12.17
CA VAL A 188 -12.39 3.42 11.75
C VAL A 188 -13.62 4.13 11.20
N TYR A 189 -14.39 3.45 10.35
CA TYR A 189 -15.61 3.99 9.75
C TYR A 189 -16.84 3.45 10.49
N VAL A 190 -17.82 4.32 10.71
CA VAL A 190 -19.19 3.90 11.05
C VAL A 190 -19.75 3.16 9.83
N ARG A 191 -20.23 1.94 10.02
CA ARG A 191 -20.75 1.08 8.93
C ARG A 191 -22.25 0.87 9.11
N ASP A 192 -22.98 0.87 8.00
CA ASP A 192 -24.43 0.66 7.99
C ASP A 192 -24.76 -0.84 8.19
N PRO A 193 -25.39 -1.23 9.32
CA PRO A 193 -25.77 -2.62 9.54
C PRO A 193 -26.81 -3.12 8.54
N MET A 194 -27.65 -2.25 7.97
CA MET A 194 -28.65 -2.63 6.97
C MET A 194 -27.99 -3.02 5.64
N VAL A 195 -26.97 -2.27 5.21
CA VAL A 195 -26.18 -2.63 4.02
C VAL A 195 -25.51 -3.98 4.21
N LYS A 196 -24.84 -4.19 5.35
CA LYS A 196 -24.18 -5.45 5.68
C LYS A 196 -25.16 -6.63 5.71
N ALA A 197 -26.29 -6.47 6.42
CA ALA A 197 -27.30 -7.51 6.55
C ALA A 197 -27.95 -7.86 5.21
N TRP A 198 -28.27 -6.85 4.38
CA TRP A 198 -28.88 -7.07 3.07
C TRP A 198 -27.96 -7.88 2.15
N ILE A 199 -26.67 -7.55 2.09
CA ILE A 199 -25.68 -8.28 1.28
C ILE A 199 -25.56 -9.75 1.73
N LEU A 200 -25.51 -9.99 3.04
CA LEU A 200 -25.47 -11.35 3.59
C LEU A 200 -26.74 -12.16 3.26
N GLN A 201 -27.92 -11.54 3.35
CA GLN A 201 -29.18 -12.20 2.97
C GLN A 201 -29.22 -12.57 1.49
N GLN A 202 -28.82 -11.66 0.60
CA GLN A 202 -28.82 -11.92 -0.85
C GLN A 202 -27.84 -13.03 -1.25
N SER A 203 -26.72 -13.15 -0.54
CA SER A 203 -25.71 -14.20 -0.78
C SER A 203 -26.24 -15.63 -0.54
N LYS A 204 -27.31 -15.78 0.26
CA LYS A 204 -27.86 -17.08 0.69
C LYS A 204 -26.80 -18.00 1.31
N GLY A 205 -25.79 -17.42 1.97
CA GLY A 205 -24.70 -18.16 2.60
C GLY A 205 -23.67 -18.72 1.61
N ILE A 206 -23.66 -18.27 0.36
CA ILE A 206 -22.71 -18.68 -0.68
C ILE A 206 -21.75 -17.51 -0.97
N CYS A 207 -20.45 -17.80 -1.01
CA CYS A 207 -19.42 -16.81 -1.34
C CYS A 207 -19.57 -16.32 -2.79
N GLU A 208 -19.65 -15.00 -2.98
CA GLU A 208 -19.84 -14.37 -4.29
C GLU A 208 -18.59 -14.41 -5.20
N ASN A 209 -17.44 -14.89 -4.71
CA ASN A 209 -16.24 -15.12 -5.52
C ASN A 209 -16.06 -16.59 -5.91
N CYS A 210 -16.00 -17.51 -4.95
CA CYS A 210 -15.68 -18.92 -5.21
C CYS A 210 -16.88 -19.86 -5.34
N GLY A 211 -18.10 -19.38 -5.10
CA GLY A 211 -19.33 -20.17 -5.19
C GLY A 211 -19.50 -21.27 -4.13
N LYS A 212 -18.60 -21.37 -3.14
CA LYS A 212 -18.72 -22.32 -2.02
C LYS A 212 -19.64 -21.76 -0.94
N ASN A 213 -20.33 -22.67 -0.24
CA ASN A 213 -21.06 -22.34 0.98
C ASN A 213 -20.12 -21.79 2.08
N ALA A 214 -20.70 -21.06 3.03
CA ALA A 214 -20.01 -20.59 4.22
C ALA A 214 -19.29 -21.74 4.96
N PRO A 215 -18.09 -21.49 5.51
CA PRO A 215 -17.27 -22.53 6.13
C PRO A 215 -17.86 -23.11 7.43
N PHE A 216 -18.68 -22.34 8.14
CA PHE A 216 -19.36 -22.75 9.37
C PHE A 216 -20.60 -21.85 9.63
N TYR A 217 -21.39 -22.22 10.64
CA TYR A 217 -22.53 -21.44 11.12
C TYR A 217 -22.19 -20.77 12.46
N LEU A 218 -22.66 -19.53 12.62
CA LEU A 218 -22.64 -18.78 13.87
C LEU A 218 -23.52 -19.46 14.93
N ASN A 219 -23.36 -19.06 16.19
CA ASN A 219 -24.12 -19.61 17.33
C ASN A 219 -25.64 -19.36 17.25
N ASP A 220 -26.07 -18.39 16.46
CA ASP A 220 -27.48 -18.09 16.16
C ASP A 220 -28.01 -18.86 14.93
N GLY A 221 -27.19 -19.71 14.30
CA GLY A 221 -27.53 -20.51 13.14
C GLY A 221 -27.31 -19.82 11.79
N ASN A 222 -26.82 -18.58 11.75
CA ASN A 222 -26.56 -17.87 10.49
C ASN A 222 -25.25 -18.34 9.82
N PRO A 223 -25.16 -18.40 8.48
CA PRO A 223 -23.91 -18.76 7.79
C PRO A 223 -22.84 -17.66 7.93
N TYR A 224 -21.60 -18.02 8.23
CA TYR A 224 -20.52 -17.04 8.40
C TYR A 224 -19.87 -16.64 7.06
N LEU A 225 -20.13 -15.40 6.62
CA LEU A 225 -19.43 -14.73 5.54
C LEU A 225 -19.01 -13.32 5.99
N GLU A 226 -17.98 -12.78 5.33
CA GLU A 226 -17.44 -11.44 5.58
C GLU A 226 -17.89 -10.51 4.45
N VAL A 227 -18.48 -9.35 4.81
CA VAL A 227 -18.82 -8.31 3.82
C VAL A 227 -17.59 -7.44 3.54
N HIS A 228 -17.26 -7.31 2.26
CA HIS A 228 -16.13 -6.57 1.74
C HIS A 228 -16.59 -5.42 0.85
N HIS A 229 -16.04 -4.23 1.05
CA HIS A 229 -16.19 -3.09 0.13
C HIS A 229 -15.20 -3.24 -1.03
N VAL A 230 -15.70 -3.43 -2.26
CA VAL A 230 -14.89 -3.65 -3.47
C VAL A 230 -13.99 -2.45 -3.76
N ILE A 231 -14.53 -1.24 -3.65
CA ILE A 231 -13.78 0.00 -3.48
C ILE A 231 -13.65 0.23 -1.97
N PRO A 232 -12.45 0.13 -1.38
CA PRO A 232 -12.27 0.27 0.06
C PRO A 232 -12.73 1.64 0.59
N LEU A 233 -13.32 1.66 1.79
CA LEU A 233 -13.70 2.90 2.47
C LEU A 233 -12.50 3.86 2.68
N SER A 234 -11.31 3.30 2.94
CA SER A 234 -10.06 4.08 3.04
C SER A 234 -9.65 4.78 1.74
N SER A 235 -10.19 4.35 0.60
CA SER A 235 -9.98 4.96 -0.72
C SER A 235 -11.18 5.79 -1.18
N GLY A 236 -12.11 6.12 -0.27
CA GLY A 236 -13.31 6.90 -0.56
C GLY A 236 -14.48 6.11 -1.16
N GLY A 237 -14.45 4.77 -1.10
CA GLY A 237 -15.57 3.93 -1.52
C GLY A 237 -16.83 4.16 -0.68
N ALA A 238 -18.00 4.04 -1.30
CA ALA A 238 -19.28 4.23 -0.64
C ALA A 238 -19.68 2.99 0.20
N ASP A 239 -20.35 3.21 1.33
CA ASP A 239 -20.94 2.13 2.14
C ASP A 239 -22.35 1.81 1.66
N THR A 240 -22.44 1.13 0.52
CA THR A 240 -23.68 0.94 -0.25
C THR A 240 -23.75 -0.46 -0.84
N THR A 241 -24.95 -0.92 -1.21
CA THR A 241 -25.17 -2.28 -1.72
C THR A 241 -24.58 -2.51 -3.11
N ASP A 242 -24.20 -1.48 -3.85
CA ASP A 242 -23.52 -1.54 -5.15
C ASP A 242 -21.98 -1.52 -5.04
N ASN A 243 -21.43 -1.44 -3.82
CA ASN A 243 -19.99 -1.53 -3.57
C ASN A 243 -19.60 -2.65 -2.59
N CYS A 244 -20.56 -3.42 -2.06
CA CYS A 244 -20.29 -4.47 -1.06
C CYS A 244 -20.41 -5.88 -1.65
N VAL A 245 -19.66 -6.87 -1.19
CA VAL A 245 -19.83 -8.30 -1.55
C VAL A 245 -19.69 -9.20 -0.33
N ALA A 246 -20.39 -10.34 -0.29
CA ALA A 246 -20.27 -11.37 0.74
C ALA A 246 -19.28 -12.46 0.32
N LEU A 247 -18.23 -12.66 1.11
CA LEU A 247 -17.13 -13.56 0.80
C LEU A 247 -16.86 -14.52 1.95
N CYS A 248 -16.39 -15.72 1.65
CA CYS A 248 -15.77 -16.55 2.68
C CYS A 248 -14.44 -15.92 3.13
N PRO A 249 -13.95 -16.24 4.34
CA PRO A 249 -12.72 -15.62 4.87
C PRO A 249 -11.52 -15.75 3.93
N ASN A 250 -11.38 -16.91 3.28
CA ASN A 250 -10.29 -17.16 2.32
C ASN A 250 -10.35 -16.19 1.13
N CYS A 251 -11.51 -16.06 0.48
CA CYS A 251 -11.67 -15.15 -0.65
C CYS A 251 -11.57 -13.68 -0.23
N HIS A 252 -12.04 -13.32 0.97
CA HIS A 252 -11.87 -11.96 1.47
C HIS A 252 -10.38 -11.60 1.62
N ARG A 253 -9.56 -12.49 2.17
CA ARG A 253 -8.10 -12.27 2.25
C ARG A 253 -7.42 -12.33 0.88
N GLU A 254 -7.91 -13.16 -0.03
CA GLU A 254 -7.39 -13.27 -1.40
C GLU A 254 -7.51 -11.93 -2.16
N LEU A 255 -8.63 -11.22 -2.02
CA LEU A 255 -8.81 -9.89 -2.62
C LEU A 255 -7.89 -8.82 -2.00
N HIS A 256 -7.44 -8.99 -0.75
CA HIS A 256 -6.54 -8.03 -0.10
C HIS A 256 -5.06 -8.29 -0.42
N TYR A 257 -4.64 -9.56 -0.54
CA TYR A 257 -3.22 -9.91 -0.48
C TYR A 257 -2.72 -10.76 -1.65
N SER A 258 -3.61 -11.31 -2.49
CA SER A 258 -3.17 -12.18 -3.57
C SER A 258 -2.53 -11.41 -4.71
N LYS A 259 -1.58 -12.04 -5.41
CA LYS A 259 -0.95 -11.47 -6.61
C LYS A 259 -1.93 -11.21 -7.76
N ASN A 260 -3.03 -11.97 -7.81
CA ASN A 260 -4.10 -11.84 -8.81
C ASN A 260 -5.34 -11.12 -8.27
N ALA A 261 -5.24 -10.38 -7.16
CA ALA A 261 -6.37 -9.66 -6.56
C ALA A 261 -7.12 -8.78 -7.56
N LYS A 262 -6.40 -8.04 -8.41
CA LYS A 262 -7.00 -7.22 -9.48
C LYS A 262 -7.88 -8.02 -10.43
N GLU A 263 -7.41 -9.18 -10.89
CA GLU A 263 -8.18 -10.04 -11.80
C GLU A 263 -9.47 -10.52 -11.13
N LEU A 264 -9.39 -10.89 -9.85
CA LEU A 264 -10.54 -11.30 -9.05
C LEU A 264 -11.54 -10.15 -8.86
N ILE A 265 -11.08 -8.93 -8.57
CA ILE A 265 -11.94 -7.73 -8.46
C ILE A 265 -12.64 -7.46 -9.79
N GLU A 266 -11.94 -7.53 -10.92
CA GLU A 266 -12.55 -7.35 -12.25
C GLU A 266 -13.61 -8.42 -12.54
N MET A 267 -13.37 -9.69 -12.16
CA MET A 267 -14.37 -10.75 -12.29
C MET A 267 -15.62 -10.51 -11.43
N LEU A 268 -15.50 -9.89 -10.24
CA LEU A 268 -16.67 -9.54 -9.43
C LEU A 268 -17.60 -8.56 -10.17
N TYR A 269 -17.03 -7.54 -10.82
CA TYR A 269 -17.82 -6.59 -11.61
C TYR A 269 -18.49 -7.22 -12.84
N VAL A 270 -17.89 -8.29 -13.41
CA VAL A 270 -18.50 -9.05 -14.50
C VAL A 270 -19.63 -9.95 -14.00
N ASN A 271 -19.44 -10.59 -12.85
CA ASN A 271 -20.35 -11.63 -12.35
C ASN A 271 -21.53 -11.06 -11.55
N ILE A 272 -21.37 -9.88 -10.96
CA ILE A 272 -22.32 -9.31 -10.00
C ILE A 272 -22.86 -7.97 -10.52
N ASN A 273 -23.94 -8.04 -11.29
CA ASN A 273 -24.55 -6.89 -11.98
C ASN A 273 -24.95 -5.70 -11.08
N ARG A 274 -25.11 -5.92 -9.78
CA ARG A 274 -25.46 -4.84 -8.84
C ARG A 274 -24.27 -3.92 -8.54
N LEU A 275 -23.04 -4.38 -8.80
CA LEU A 275 -21.85 -3.60 -8.50
C LEU A 275 -21.66 -2.47 -9.51
N GLN A 276 -21.33 -1.27 -9.00
CA GLN A 276 -21.04 -0.08 -9.82
C GLN A 276 -19.61 0.42 -9.53
N LYS A 277 -18.88 0.77 -10.60
CA LYS A 277 -17.51 1.31 -10.52
C LYS A 277 -17.52 2.82 -10.38
#